data_AF-A0A7U9RGG8-F1
#
_entry.id   AF-A0A7U9RGG8-F1
#
_cell.length_a   1.000
_cell.length_b   1.000
_cell.length_c   1.000
_cell.angle_alpha   90.00
_cell.angle_beta   90.00
_cell.angle_gamma   90.00
#
_symmetry.space_group_name_H-M   'P 1'
#
loop_
_entity.id
_entity.type
_entity.pdbx_description
1 polymer ?
#
loop_
_entity_poly.entity_id
_entity_poly.type
_entity_poly.pdbx_seq_one_letter_code
_entity_poly.pdbx_strand_id
1 'polypeptide(L)'
;MEIWGEIVFDFPKNSMIIGELIEQATDKTDIILDSFAGSGTTAHAVLNMNKVDGGNRKFILIEMMDYANSITAERVKRVIKGYGEDKKKIEGTGGNFSFYGLGEKLLLDNGMLNPNVELEKIREYVWYTETRTEYMSIQSGDTKYYISKYNDIAYYLYYEKERVTNLDNDFLEQIKAKADYYVIYADLCSISEKKLQEYNITFKKIPRDIVKL
;
A
#
# COMPACT_ATOMS: atom_id res chain seq x y z
N MET A 1 26.35 1.66 -22.42
CA MET A 1 25.15 1.45 -21.59
C MET A 1 23.95 1.71 -22.49
N GLU A 2 23.51 0.68 -23.22
CA GLU A 2 22.59 0.85 -24.37
C GLU A 2 21.12 0.60 -24.01
N ILE A 3 20.83 0.42 -22.72
CA ILE A 3 19.47 0.12 -22.27
C ILE A 3 18.51 1.27 -22.63
N TRP A 4 18.99 2.50 -22.75
CA TRP A 4 18.16 3.70 -22.87
C TRP A 4 18.06 4.38 -24.23
N GLY A 5 18.81 3.93 -25.23
CA GLY A 5 18.91 4.68 -26.48
C GLY A 5 19.39 6.11 -26.19
N GLU A 6 18.55 7.11 -26.49
CA GLU A 6 18.85 8.55 -26.30
C GLU A 6 18.66 9.06 -24.86
N ILE A 7 17.95 8.31 -24.00
CA ILE A 7 17.68 8.75 -22.63
C ILE A 7 18.95 8.54 -21.78
N VAL A 8 19.44 9.59 -21.12
CA VAL A 8 20.65 9.51 -20.28
C VAL A 8 20.23 9.47 -18.81
N PHE A 9 20.79 8.53 -18.07
CA PHE A 9 20.73 8.52 -16.61
C PHE A 9 22.16 8.54 -16.10
N ASP A 10 22.48 9.52 -15.26
CA ASP A 10 23.84 9.72 -14.79
C ASP A 10 24.21 8.69 -13.70
N PHE A 11 25.42 8.14 -13.80
CA PHE A 11 26.04 7.28 -12.79
C PHE A 11 25.22 6.07 -12.28
N PRO A 12 24.56 5.28 -13.15
CA PRO A 12 23.89 4.08 -12.67
C PRO A 12 24.93 3.06 -12.22
N LYS A 13 24.60 2.38 -11.12
CA LYS A 13 25.43 1.31 -10.56
C LYS A 13 25.62 0.19 -11.60
N ASN A 14 26.70 -0.58 -11.47
CA ASN A 14 26.93 -1.76 -12.29
C ASN A 14 26.11 -2.95 -11.75
N SER A 15 25.20 -3.50 -12.57
CA SER A 15 24.34 -4.62 -12.16
C SER A 15 25.11 -5.91 -11.87
N MET A 16 26.30 -6.09 -12.45
CA MET A 16 27.15 -7.25 -12.16
C MET A 16 27.66 -7.21 -10.72
N ILE A 17 28.20 -6.06 -10.28
CA ILE A 17 28.69 -5.86 -8.91
C ILE A 17 27.53 -6.03 -7.91
N ILE A 18 26.35 -5.49 -8.22
CA ILE A 18 25.18 -5.67 -7.36
C ILE A 18 24.76 -7.15 -7.29
N GLY A 19 24.85 -7.88 -8.41
CA GLY A 19 24.57 -9.32 -8.43
C GLY A 19 25.51 -10.13 -7.53
N GLU A 20 26.82 -9.84 -7.57
CA GLU A 20 27.81 -10.50 -6.71
C GLU A 20 27.54 -10.27 -5.21
N LEU A 21 27.09 -9.06 -4.84
CA LEU A 21 26.71 -8.75 -3.47
C LEU A 21 25.44 -9.49 -3.04
N ILE A 22 24.44 -9.56 -3.91
CA ILE A 22 23.19 -10.29 -3.66
C ILE A 22 23.48 -11.79 -3.51
N GLU A 23 24.32 -12.36 -4.38
CA GLU A 23 24.68 -13.78 -4.33
C GLU A 23 25.33 -14.18 -3.01
N GLN A 24 26.19 -13.31 -2.46
CA GLN A 24 26.87 -13.57 -1.19
C GLN A 24 25.95 -13.43 0.03
N ALA A 25 24.87 -12.65 -0.09
CA ALA A 25 24.03 -12.25 1.05
C ALA A 25 22.66 -12.92 1.08
N THR A 26 22.24 -13.62 0.02
CA THR A 26 20.85 -14.11 -0.13
C THR A 26 20.77 -15.48 -0.77
N ASP A 27 19.68 -16.20 -0.46
CA ASP A 27 19.30 -17.43 -1.11
C ASP A 27 18.49 -17.18 -2.41
N LYS A 28 18.33 -18.24 -3.21
CA LYS A 28 17.63 -18.19 -4.51
C LYS A 28 16.15 -17.82 -4.45
N THR A 29 15.56 -17.67 -3.26
CA THR A 29 14.12 -17.40 -3.09
C THR A 29 13.84 -16.14 -2.27
N ASP A 30 14.89 -15.42 -1.87
CA ASP A 30 14.76 -14.25 -1.00
C ASP A 30 14.16 -13.04 -1.72
N ILE A 31 13.74 -12.06 -0.91
CA ILE A 31 13.23 -10.77 -1.37
C ILE A 31 14.31 -9.71 -1.16
N ILE A 32 14.72 -9.07 -2.25
CA ILE A 32 15.72 -8.01 -2.24
C ILE A 32 15.00 -6.66 -2.23
N LEU A 33 15.20 -5.87 -1.17
CA LEU A 33 14.67 -4.50 -1.06
C LEU A 33 15.77 -3.49 -1.39
N ASP A 34 15.49 -2.59 -2.32
CA ASP A 34 16.31 -1.41 -2.61
C ASP A 34 15.47 -0.15 -2.47
N SER A 35 15.69 0.57 -1.36
CA SER A 35 14.97 1.79 -1.03
C SER A 35 15.46 3.03 -1.80
N PHE A 36 16.51 2.88 -2.63
CA PHE A 36 17.12 3.95 -3.43
C PHE A 36 17.44 3.43 -4.83
N ALA A 37 16.39 2.96 -5.51
CA ALA A 37 16.49 2.17 -6.73
C ALA A 37 17.24 2.91 -7.85
N GLY A 38 17.10 4.24 -7.93
CA GLY A 38 17.69 5.07 -8.98
C GLY A 38 17.29 4.51 -10.34
N SER A 39 18.27 4.15 -11.17
CA SER A 39 18.00 3.55 -12.47
C SER A 39 17.32 2.16 -12.44
N GLY A 40 17.22 1.48 -11.30
CA GLY A 40 16.68 0.11 -11.21
C GLY A 40 17.74 -0.97 -11.43
N THR A 41 18.99 -0.71 -11.03
CA THR A 41 20.11 -1.64 -11.21
C THR A 41 19.93 -2.93 -10.41
N THR A 42 19.34 -2.86 -9.22
CA THR A 42 19.09 -4.02 -8.35
C THR A 42 18.13 -5.02 -8.99
N ALA A 43 17.00 -4.57 -9.54
CA ALA A 43 16.09 -5.46 -10.27
C ALA A 43 16.75 -6.08 -11.50
N HIS A 44 17.60 -5.33 -12.22
CA HIS A 44 18.37 -5.89 -13.33
C HIS A 44 19.29 -7.03 -12.86
N ALA A 45 20.02 -6.84 -11.75
CA ALA A 45 20.86 -7.89 -11.18
C ALA A 45 20.05 -9.14 -10.82
N VAL A 46 18.95 -8.96 -10.08
CA VAL A 46 18.06 -10.07 -9.65
C VAL A 46 17.50 -10.85 -10.83
N LEU A 47 17.00 -10.17 -11.86
CA LEU A 47 16.45 -10.81 -13.06
C LEU A 47 17.51 -11.60 -13.84
N ASN A 48 18.72 -11.06 -13.98
CA ASN A 48 19.82 -11.79 -14.61
C ASN A 48 20.22 -13.01 -13.81
N MET A 49 20.35 -12.89 -12.48
CA MET A 49 20.67 -14.02 -11.61
C MET A 49 19.64 -15.13 -11.75
N ASN A 50 18.34 -14.82 -11.64
CA ASN A 50 17.27 -15.80 -11.80
C ASN A 50 17.31 -16.50 -13.18
N LYS A 51 17.61 -15.78 -14.25
CA LYS A 51 17.79 -16.38 -15.59
C LYS A 51 19.00 -17.32 -15.64
N VAL A 52 20.10 -16.97 -14.98
CA VAL A 52 21.36 -17.74 -15.02
C VAL A 52 21.30 -18.98 -14.13
N ASP A 53 20.81 -18.84 -12.90
CA ASP A 53 20.89 -19.87 -11.86
C ASP A 53 19.58 -20.63 -11.60
N GLY A 54 18.53 -20.29 -12.36
CA GLY A 54 17.18 -20.85 -12.21
C GLY A 54 16.47 -20.44 -10.92
N GLY A 55 16.96 -19.41 -10.23
CA GLY A 55 16.39 -18.89 -8.99
C GLY A 55 15.05 -18.20 -9.16
N ASN A 56 14.43 -17.90 -8.03
CA ASN A 56 13.14 -17.22 -7.92
C ASN A 56 13.21 -16.08 -6.89
N ARG A 57 14.31 -15.33 -6.90
CA ARG A 57 14.48 -14.14 -6.07
C ARG A 57 13.47 -13.09 -6.49
N LYS A 58 12.88 -12.40 -5.52
CA LYS A 58 11.96 -11.29 -5.76
C LYS A 58 12.65 -9.98 -5.45
N PHE A 59 12.14 -8.87 -5.97
CA PHE A 59 12.66 -7.55 -5.65
C PHE A 59 11.55 -6.57 -5.31
N ILE A 60 11.86 -5.61 -4.45
CA ILE A 60 11.06 -4.43 -4.16
C ILE A 60 11.97 -3.23 -4.40
N LEU A 61 11.56 -2.33 -5.30
CA LEU A 61 12.26 -1.09 -5.58
C LEU A 61 11.42 0.09 -5.08
N ILE A 62 12.06 1.02 -4.38
CA ILE A 62 11.48 2.31 -4.02
C ILE A 62 12.27 3.41 -4.72
N GLU A 63 11.55 4.28 -5.42
CA GLU A 63 12.10 5.48 -6.06
C GLU A 63 11.13 6.64 -5.82
N MET A 64 11.66 7.79 -5.39
CA MET A 64 10.89 8.97 -5.02
C MET A 64 10.93 10.07 -6.08
N MET A 65 11.84 9.97 -7.03
CA MET A 65 11.98 10.96 -8.09
C MET A 65 10.90 10.79 -9.16
N ASP A 66 10.62 11.88 -9.88
CA ASP A 66 9.63 11.95 -10.97
C ASP A 66 9.94 10.99 -12.14
N TYR A 67 11.18 10.53 -12.25
CA TYR A 67 11.64 9.59 -13.25
C TYR A 67 11.41 8.11 -12.92
N ALA A 68 10.75 7.77 -11.80
CA ALA A 68 10.52 6.37 -11.41
C ALA A 68 9.85 5.55 -12.52
N ASN A 69 8.86 6.11 -13.22
CA ASN A 69 8.17 5.42 -14.30
C ASN A 69 8.94 5.46 -15.63
N SER A 70 9.55 6.60 -15.98
CA SER A 70 10.21 6.81 -17.29
C SER A 70 11.61 6.21 -17.37
N ILE A 71 12.29 6.07 -16.23
CA ILE A 71 13.63 5.48 -16.12
C ILE A 71 13.55 4.17 -15.35
N THR A 72 13.29 4.18 -14.05
CA THR A 72 13.46 2.98 -13.21
C THR A 72 12.63 1.81 -13.73
N ALA A 73 11.32 2.02 -13.90
CA ALA A 73 10.39 1.01 -14.39
C ALA A 73 10.67 0.63 -15.86
N GLU A 74 11.04 1.60 -16.69
CA GLU A 74 11.42 1.34 -18.09
C GLU A 74 12.63 0.40 -18.19
N ARG A 75 13.51 0.37 -17.17
CA ARG A 75 14.74 -0.43 -17.17
C ARG A 75 14.37 -1.86 -17.01
N VAL A 76 13.54 -2.07 -16.00
CA VAL A 76 13.02 -3.38 -15.65
C VAL A 76 12.24 -3.92 -16.83
N LYS A 77 11.37 -3.11 -17.47
CA LYS A 77 10.66 -3.53 -18.70
C LYS A 77 11.62 -3.98 -19.80
N ARG A 78 12.67 -3.21 -20.07
CA ARG A 78 13.66 -3.52 -21.12
C ARG A 78 14.52 -4.74 -20.76
N VAL A 79 14.94 -4.89 -19.52
CA VAL A 79 15.68 -6.08 -19.05
C VAL A 79 14.82 -7.34 -19.15
N ILE A 80 13.53 -7.25 -18.84
CA ILE A 80 12.58 -8.36 -18.98
C ILE A 80 12.41 -8.75 -20.45
N LYS A 81 12.18 -7.76 -21.34
CA LYS A 81 11.87 -7.99 -22.77
C LYS A 81 13.10 -8.22 -23.66
N GLY A 82 14.27 -7.76 -23.22
CA GLY A 82 15.46 -7.60 -24.05
C GLY A 82 15.56 -6.18 -24.61
N TYR A 83 16.78 -5.80 -24.99
CA TYR A 83 17.11 -4.46 -25.46
C TYR A 83 18.33 -4.47 -26.39
N GLY A 84 18.60 -3.35 -27.05
CA GLY A 84 19.69 -3.24 -28.03
C GLY A 84 19.30 -3.75 -29.43
N GLU A 85 20.10 -3.39 -30.42
CA GLU A 85 19.86 -3.69 -31.84
C GLU A 85 21.06 -4.44 -32.46
N ASP A 86 20.80 -5.15 -33.55
CA ASP A 86 21.79 -5.90 -34.33
C ASP A 86 22.75 -6.73 -33.48
N LYS A 87 24.06 -6.47 -33.60
CA LYS A 87 25.14 -7.19 -32.92
C LYS A 87 25.22 -6.92 -31.43
N LYS A 88 24.42 -5.98 -30.91
CA LYS A 88 24.40 -5.60 -29.49
C LYS A 88 23.08 -5.95 -28.81
N LYS A 89 22.23 -6.73 -29.48
CA LYS A 89 20.99 -7.22 -28.92
C LYS A 89 21.25 -8.11 -27.71
N ILE A 90 20.63 -7.75 -26.59
CA ILE A 90 20.59 -8.54 -25.35
C ILE A 90 19.21 -9.18 -25.25
N GLU A 91 19.20 -10.50 -25.09
CA GLU A 91 17.97 -11.26 -24.90
C GLU A 91 17.33 -10.94 -23.54
N GLY A 92 16.00 -10.85 -23.52
CA GLY A 92 15.23 -10.64 -22.30
C GLY A 92 15.44 -11.71 -21.25
N THR A 93 15.31 -11.29 -19.98
CA THR A 93 15.38 -12.18 -18.82
C THR A 93 14.08 -12.95 -18.58
N GLY A 94 12.96 -12.46 -19.10
CA GLY A 94 11.63 -12.91 -18.68
C GLY A 94 11.25 -12.34 -17.31
N GLY A 95 10.20 -12.90 -16.69
CA GLY A 95 9.65 -12.39 -15.43
C GLY A 95 8.69 -11.21 -15.61
N ASN A 96 8.25 -10.64 -14.49
CA ASN A 96 7.30 -9.53 -14.45
C ASN A 96 7.54 -8.65 -13.22
N PHE A 97 6.91 -7.47 -13.23
CA PHE A 97 6.80 -6.61 -12.06
C PHE A 97 5.52 -5.80 -12.15
N SER A 98 5.05 -5.33 -11.00
CA SER A 98 3.99 -4.35 -10.90
C SER A 98 4.57 -3.00 -10.47
N PHE A 99 4.04 -1.92 -11.01
CA PHE A 99 4.41 -0.56 -10.64
C PHE A 99 3.27 0.08 -9.87
N TYR A 100 3.56 0.65 -8.71
CA TYR A 100 2.60 1.32 -7.86
C TYR A 100 3.07 2.75 -7.57
N GLY A 101 2.15 3.71 -7.67
CA GLY A 101 2.36 5.05 -7.15
C GLY A 101 1.81 5.15 -5.73
N LEU A 102 2.42 6.02 -4.90
CA LEU A 102 1.83 6.39 -3.64
C LEU A 102 0.64 7.33 -3.90
N GLY A 103 -0.49 7.05 -3.25
CA GLY A 103 -1.63 7.96 -3.23
C GLY A 103 -1.41 9.12 -2.27
N GLU A 104 -2.46 9.92 -2.09
CA GLU A 104 -2.52 10.97 -1.08
C GLU A 104 -2.16 10.44 0.31
N LYS A 105 -1.39 11.22 1.08
CA LYS A 105 -1.11 10.88 2.48
C LYS A 105 -2.42 10.82 3.25
N LEU A 106 -2.64 9.78 4.05
CA LEU A 106 -3.87 9.63 4.85
C LEU A 106 -4.08 10.81 5.82
N LEU A 107 -2.98 11.30 6.39
CA LEU A 107 -2.97 12.38 7.37
C LEU A 107 -2.14 13.54 6.84
N LEU A 108 -2.62 14.75 7.10
CA LEU A 108 -1.85 15.98 6.96
C LEU A 108 -0.83 16.11 8.10
N ASP A 109 0.15 17.00 7.94
CA ASP A 109 1.21 17.20 8.95
C ASP A 109 0.68 17.70 10.30
N ASN A 110 -0.53 18.28 10.34
CA ASN A 110 -1.23 18.67 11.56
C ASN A 110 -1.98 17.50 12.26
N GLY A 111 -1.87 16.29 11.72
CA GLY A 111 -2.51 15.07 12.23
C GLY A 111 -3.97 14.88 11.83
N MET A 112 -4.57 15.80 11.06
CA MET A 112 -5.94 15.66 10.55
C MET A 112 -6.00 14.72 9.35
N LEU A 113 -7.15 14.07 9.15
CA LEU A 113 -7.41 13.33 7.91
C LEU A 113 -7.27 14.26 6.70
N ASN A 114 -6.55 13.80 5.68
CA ASN A 114 -6.38 14.53 4.44
C ASN A 114 -7.70 14.50 3.64
N PRO A 115 -8.33 15.65 3.37
CA PRO A 115 -9.61 15.71 2.67
C PRO A 115 -9.53 15.23 1.21
N ASN A 116 -8.32 15.19 0.62
CA ASN A 116 -8.09 14.69 -0.73
C ASN A 116 -8.16 13.16 -0.80
N VAL A 117 -8.06 12.46 0.34
CA VAL A 117 -8.18 11.00 0.38
C VAL A 117 -9.63 10.61 0.15
N GLU A 118 -9.84 9.63 -0.72
CA GLU A 118 -11.17 9.07 -0.98
C GLU A 118 -11.68 8.31 0.25
N LEU A 119 -12.98 8.43 0.54
CA LEU A 119 -13.58 7.83 1.73
C LEU A 119 -13.36 6.30 1.77
N GLU A 120 -13.45 5.62 0.63
CA GLU A 120 -13.19 4.18 0.54
C GLU A 120 -11.74 3.82 0.92
N LYS A 121 -10.76 4.68 0.63
CA LYS A 121 -9.36 4.45 1.05
C LYS A 121 -9.18 4.60 2.55
N ILE A 122 -9.93 5.51 3.18
CA ILE A 122 -9.96 5.61 4.65
C ILE A 122 -10.60 4.35 5.24
N ARG A 123 -11.69 3.84 4.65
CA ARG A 123 -12.34 2.60 5.09
C ARG A 123 -11.44 1.38 4.94
N GLU A 124 -10.76 1.25 3.80
CA GLU A 124 -9.78 0.20 3.55
C GLU A 124 -8.67 0.21 4.60
N TYR A 125 -8.14 1.40 4.92
CA TYR A 125 -7.12 1.56 5.95
C TYR A 125 -7.65 1.18 7.35
N VAL A 126 -8.83 1.68 7.75
CA VAL A 126 -9.46 1.34 9.03
C VAL A 126 -9.73 -0.16 9.12
N TRP A 127 -10.27 -0.76 8.06
CA TRP A 127 -10.52 -2.20 8.00
C TRP A 127 -9.26 -3.02 8.20
N TYR A 128 -8.20 -2.72 7.45
CA TYR A 128 -6.93 -3.44 7.55
C TYR A 128 -6.27 -3.25 8.92
N THR A 129 -6.34 -2.04 9.47
CA THR A 129 -5.86 -1.70 10.82
C THR A 129 -6.51 -2.58 11.89
N GLU A 130 -7.82 -2.79 11.80
CA GLU A 130 -8.58 -3.55 12.80
C GLU A 130 -8.50 -5.06 12.61
N THR A 131 -8.52 -5.52 11.36
CA THR A 131 -8.72 -6.95 11.06
C THR A 131 -7.45 -7.64 10.59
N ARG A 132 -6.47 -6.89 10.08
CA ARG A 132 -5.31 -7.39 9.32
C ARG A 132 -5.70 -8.24 8.11
N THR A 133 -6.89 -7.99 7.56
CA THR A 133 -7.43 -8.67 6.38
C THR A 133 -7.70 -7.68 5.25
N GLU A 134 -7.82 -8.21 4.04
CA GLU A 134 -8.12 -7.41 2.85
C GLU A 134 -9.57 -6.90 2.91
N TYR A 135 -9.76 -5.62 2.58
CA TYR A 135 -11.08 -5.03 2.51
C TYR A 135 -11.73 -5.37 1.18
N MET A 136 -12.66 -6.32 1.19
CA MET A 136 -13.54 -6.55 0.05
C MET A 136 -14.68 -5.54 0.13
N SER A 137 -14.71 -4.56 -0.77
CA SER A 137 -15.80 -3.59 -0.83
C SER A 137 -17.12 -4.34 -1.10
N ILE A 138 -17.97 -4.49 -0.09
CA ILE A 138 -19.32 -5.01 -0.27
C ILE A 138 -20.29 -3.84 -0.13
N GLN A 139 -21.00 -3.52 -1.21
CA GLN A 139 -22.13 -2.60 -1.18
C GLN A 139 -23.33 -3.27 -0.49
N SER A 140 -23.68 -2.75 0.69
CA SER A 140 -25.00 -2.67 1.36
C SER A 140 -24.91 -3.01 2.85
N GLY A 141 -24.35 -2.06 3.61
CA GLY A 141 -24.58 -1.98 5.05
C GLY A 141 -25.95 -1.40 5.39
N ASP A 142 -26.29 -1.43 6.66
CA ASP A 142 -27.46 -0.75 7.24
C ASP A 142 -27.39 0.78 7.12
N THR A 143 -26.19 1.34 7.08
CA THR A 143 -25.91 2.77 6.92
C THR A 143 -24.81 3.00 5.89
N LYS A 144 -24.71 4.22 5.37
CA LYS A 144 -23.58 4.63 4.52
C LYS A 144 -22.22 4.63 5.25
N TYR A 145 -22.20 4.46 6.57
CA TYR A 145 -20.99 4.50 7.40
C TYR A 145 -20.49 3.10 7.77
N TYR A 146 -21.28 2.07 7.53
CA TYR A 146 -20.88 0.69 7.72
C TYR A 146 -19.71 0.33 6.79
N ILE A 147 -18.67 -0.27 7.36
CA ILE A 147 -17.52 -0.80 6.61
C ILE A 147 -17.81 -2.25 6.25
N SER A 148 -17.78 -3.15 7.22
CA SER A 148 -18.08 -4.58 7.09
C SER A 148 -18.05 -5.24 8.49
N LYS A 149 -18.22 -6.57 8.55
CA LYS A 149 -18.21 -7.39 9.77
C LYS A 149 -17.12 -8.46 9.70
N TYR A 150 -16.34 -8.62 10.77
CA TYR A 150 -15.31 -9.67 10.90
C TYR A 150 -15.35 -10.25 12.31
N ASN A 151 -15.35 -11.59 12.44
CA ASN A 151 -15.46 -12.30 13.72
C ASN A 151 -16.57 -11.76 14.64
N ASP A 152 -17.76 -11.53 14.08
CA ASP A 152 -18.93 -10.94 14.74
C ASP A 152 -18.73 -9.55 15.39
N ILE A 153 -17.71 -8.82 14.92
CA ILE A 153 -17.50 -7.40 15.20
C ILE A 153 -17.90 -6.58 13.97
N ALA A 154 -18.86 -5.67 14.12
CA ALA A 154 -19.25 -4.75 13.05
C ALA A 154 -18.46 -3.43 13.15
N TYR A 155 -17.94 -2.97 12.02
CA TYR A 155 -17.07 -1.79 11.94
C TYR A 155 -17.79 -0.65 11.22
N TYR A 156 -17.74 0.55 11.80
CA TYR A 156 -18.34 1.76 11.25
C TYR A 156 -17.32 2.90 11.23
N LEU A 157 -17.30 3.64 10.13
CA LEU A 157 -16.63 4.94 10.02
C LEU A 157 -17.68 6.03 9.87
N TYR A 158 -18.19 6.51 11.01
CA TYR A 158 -19.10 7.65 11.04
C TYR A 158 -18.29 8.93 10.87
N TYR A 159 -18.07 9.32 9.62
CA TYR A 159 -17.23 10.47 9.24
C TYR A 159 -17.84 11.20 8.06
N GLU A 160 -17.73 12.53 8.07
CA GLU A 160 -18.17 13.41 6.99
C GLU A 160 -17.10 14.49 6.77
N LYS A 161 -16.74 14.77 5.51
CA LYS A 161 -15.64 15.71 5.21
C LYS A 161 -15.92 17.14 5.65
N GLU A 162 -17.20 17.54 5.61
CA GLU A 162 -17.61 18.94 5.78
C GLU A 162 -18.24 19.24 7.15
N ARG A 163 -18.38 18.24 8.03
CA ARG A 163 -18.97 18.44 9.37
C ARG A 163 -18.39 17.49 10.40
N VAL A 164 -18.32 17.98 11.64
CA VAL A 164 -17.98 17.17 12.80
C VAL A 164 -19.10 16.14 13.05
N THR A 165 -18.71 14.89 13.17
CA THR A 165 -19.59 13.77 13.52
C THR A 165 -19.54 13.49 15.01
N ASN A 166 -20.69 13.19 15.61
CA ASN A 166 -20.80 12.91 17.03
C ASN A 166 -21.54 11.59 17.19
N LEU A 167 -20.89 10.60 17.79
CA LEU A 167 -21.55 9.37 18.21
C LEU A 167 -22.55 9.71 19.32
N ASP A 168 -23.84 9.72 18.97
CA ASP A 168 -24.97 10.03 19.82
C ASP A 168 -26.08 8.97 19.68
N ASN A 169 -27.17 9.13 20.44
CA ASN A 169 -28.25 8.15 20.45
C ASN A 169 -28.97 8.07 19.10
N ASP A 170 -29.10 9.20 18.40
CA ASP A 170 -29.75 9.28 17.10
C ASP A 170 -28.97 8.48 16.05
N PHE A 171 -27.64 8.48 16.12
CA PHE A 171 -26.81 7.60 15.28
C PHE A 171 -26.93 6.13 15.68
N LEU A 172 -26.93 5.82 16.98
CA LEU A 172 -27.08 4.43 17.45
C LEU A 172 -28.40 3.79 16.98
N GLU A 173 -29.49 4.55 16.90
CA GLU A 173 -30.78 4.05 16.38
C GLU A 173 -30.76 3.73 14.88
N GLN A 174 -29.80 4.28 14.12
CA GLN A 174 -29.62 3.98 12.70
C GLN A 174 -28.90 2.64 12.47
N ILE A 175 -28.20 2.12 13.48
CA ILE A 175 -27.47 0.85 13.40
C ILE A 175 -28.48 -0.30 13.49
N LYS A 176 -28.54 -1.10 12.41
CA LYS A 176 -29.42 -2.27 12.27
C LYS A 176 -28.64 -3.57 12.00
N ALA A 177 -27.35 -3.49 11.65
CA ALA A 177 -26.53 -4.66 11.47
C ALA A 177 -26.40 -5.41 12.80
N LYS A 178 -26.53 -6.74 12.75
CA LYS A 178 -26.40 -7.59 13.93
C LYS A 178 -24.98 -8.08 14.09
N ALA A 179 -24.38 -7.73 15.21
CA ALA A 179 -23.06 -8.15 15.66
C ALA A 179 -23.03 -8.24 17.20
N ASP A 180 -22.08 -9.02 17.71
CA ASP A 180 -21.87 -9.17 19.16
C ASP A 180 -21.14 -7.95 19.73
N TYR A 181 -20.27 -7.34 18.93
CA TYR A 181 -19.49 -6.15 19.25
C TYR A 181 -19.50 -5.15 18.10
N TYR A 182 -19.28 -3.88 18.42
CA TYR A 182 -19.23 -2.80 17.45
C TYR A 182 -17.98 -1.95 17.67
N VAL A 183 -17.27 -1.60 16.61
CA VAL A 183 -16.22 -0.59 16.63
C VAL A 183 -16.65 0.57 15.77
N ILE A 184 -16.78 1.75 16.39
CA ILE A 184 -17.34 2.94 15.73
C ILE A 184 -16.32 4.08 15.82
N TYR A 185 -15.87 4.53 14.66
CA TYR A 185 -15.05 5.73 14.51
C TYR A 185 -15.94 6.96 14.31
N ALA A 186 -15.71 8.03 15.09
CA ALA A 186 -16.33 9.35 14.89
C ALA A 186 -15.44 10.48 15.46
N ASP A 187 -15.75 11.76 15.17
CA ASP A 187 -14.97 12.90 15.70
C ASP A 187 -15.19 13.11 17.20
N LEU A 188 -16.44 12.97 17.64
CA LEU A 188 -16.87 13.14 19.04
C LEU A 188 -17.73 11.95 19.48
N CYS A 189 -17.89 11.80 20.80
CA CYS A 189 -18.81 10.84 21.39
C CYS A 189 -19.52 11.50 22.57
N SER A 190 -20.86 11.48 22.55
CA SER A 190 -21.72 11.98 23.64
C SER A 190 -22.42 10.85 24.39
N ILE A 191 -22.13 9.58 24.05
CA ILE A 191 -22.62 8.40 24.75
C ILE A 191 -21.76 8.16 26.00
N SER A 192 -22.40 7.88 27.13
CA SER A 192 -21.69 7.55 28.36
C SER A 192 -20.95 6.22 28.25
N GLU A 193 -19.81 6.07 28.95
CA GLU A 193 -19.04 4.82 28.96
C GLU A 193 -19.87 3.62 29.40
N LYS A 194 -20.76 3.81 30.38
CA LYS A 194 -21.71 2.76 30.83
C LYS A 194 -22.59 2.29 29.67
N LYS A 195 -23.13 3.21 28.88
CA LYS A 195 -23.98 2.85 27.74
C LYS A 195 -23.15 2.24 26.60
N LEU A 196 -21.93 2.70 26.33
CA LEU A 196 -21.06 2.04 25.37
C LEU A 196 -20.79 0.57 25.76
N GLN A 197 -20.54 0.30 27.05
CA GLN A 197 -20.37 -1.06 27.58
C GLN A 197 -21.63 -1.90 27.47
N GLU A 198 -22.81 -1.35 27.81
CA GLU A 198 -24.10 -2.05 27.70
C GLU A 198 -24.41 -2.51 26.26
N TYR A 199 -23.97 -1.75 25.26
CA TYR A 199 -24.19 -2.05 23.84
C TYR A 199 -22.98 -2.73 23.16
N ASN A 200 -21.94 -3.11 23.92
CA ASN A 200 -20.69 -3.69 23.38
C ASN A 200 -20.01 -2.81 22.31
N ILE A 201 -20.04 -1.49 22.48
CA ILE A 201 -19.49 -0.52 21.54
C ILE A 201 -18.13 -0.04 22.01
N THR A 202 -17.13 -0.17 21.15
CA THR A 202 -15.84 0.52 21.28
C THR A 202 -15.85 1.77 20.42
N PHE A 203 -15.84 2.94 21.07
CA PHE A 203 -15.66 4.22 20.38
C PHE A 203 -14.18 4.47 20.09
N LYS A 204 -13.86 4.91 18.87
CA LYS A 204 -12.52 5.36 18.46
C LYS A 204 -12.59 6.77 17.89
N LYS A 205 -11.73 7.66 18.39
CA LYS A 205 -11.75 9.08 18.01
C LYS A 205 -10.98 9.33 16.73
N ILE A 206 -11.62 9.97 15.76
CA ILE A 206 -10.97 10.47 14.55
C ILE A 206 -10.25 11.80 14.85
N PRO A 207 -9.05 12.06 14.30
CA PRO A 207 -8.16 11.13 13.57
C PRO A 207 -7.30 10.27 14.51
N ARG A 208 -7.23 10.60 15.80
CA ARG A 208 -6.24 10.09 16.77
C ARG A 208 -6.11 8.57 16.80
N ASP A 209 -7.23 7.85 16.83
CA ASP A 209 -7.26 6.40 16.99
C ASP A 209 -7.26 5.67 15.64
N ILE A 210 -7.23 6.41 14.52
CA ILE A 210 -6.82 5.88 13.21
C ILE A 210 -5.28 5.73 13.18
N VAL A 211 -4.54 6.59 13.89
CA VAL A 211 -3.06 6.68 13.80
C VAL A 211 -2.31 5.74 14.76
N LYS A 212 -2.93 5.33 15.86
CA LYS A 212 -2.25 4.55 16.91
C LYS A 212 -2.22 3.05 16.55
N LEU A 213 -1.24 2.66 15.73
CA LEU A 213 -0.74 1.28 15.64
C LEU A 213 0.78 1.27 15.47
#